data_AF-A0A2E4I5F2-F1
#
_entry.id   AF-A0A2E4I5F2-F1
#
_cell.length_a   1.000
_cell.length_b   1.000
_cell.length_c   1.000
_cell.angle_alpha   90.00
_cell.angle_beta   90.00
_cell.angle_gamma   90.00
#
_symmetry.space_group_name_H-M   'P 1'
#
loop_
_entity.id
_entity.type
_entity.pdbx_description
1 polymer ?
#
loop_
_entity_poly.entity_id
_entity_poly.type
_entity_poly.pdbx_seq_one_letter_code
_entity_poly.pdbx_strand_id
1 'polypeptide(L)'
;MALTWKRLQGHGDDFTGDVTGSVNGTAASTVKAGAANGVTAKNAIDGNAAITVVGGSINIPDASDPQFSVDTDGDVTVKGTITVNKDSGSNAGLTLNSGTSGTMQLNMTGANPTVDVGGTGIKGTGVLKLRRETTSNGNAVQWYDGSSLKYSMGFSNEPNGSTTTPDMRTVWRMHPGNIYDADSGASLSKFVMSVGADSKIGFWDNERDFAGINIGSDGTNKGVKISDGGLVLAQKTLSNSATTAVDFATSTNFYIVLSTNTTLTASNLASQVGQSGVIVWKQDGTGGRSMTLASEMKTPRGDSISFETGANTTSILSYYIVSSAIVAVNYMGDFS
;
A
#
# COMPACT_ATOMS: atom_id res chain seq x y z
N MET A 1 -55.44 -81.87 -47.60
CA MET A 1 -54.72 -81.03 -46.62
C MET A 1 -54.90 -79.59 -47.03
N ALA A 2 -55.64 -78.80 -46.25
CA ALA A 2 -55.85 -77.39 -46.54
C ALA A 2 -54.56 -76.63 -46.21
N LEU A 3 -53.84 -76.17 -47.23
CA LEU A 3 -52.73 -75.23 -47.05
C LEU A 3 -53.36 -73.86 -46.79
N THR A 4 -53.41 -73.47 -45.53
CA THR A 4 -53.78 -72.11 -45.12
C THR A 4 -52.66 -71.17 -45.57
N TRP A 5 -52.81 -70.59 -46.76
CA TRP A 5 -51.96 -69.49 -47.21
C TRP A 5 -52.17 -68.31 -46.27
N LYS A 6 -51.24 -68.11 -45.31
CA LYS A 6 -51.14 -66.82 -44.63
C LYS A 6 -50.95 -65.78 -45.72
N ARG A 7 -51.92 -64.86 -45.87
CA ARG A 7 -51.82 -63.73 -46.79
C ARG A 7 -50.43 -63.10 -46.64
N LEU A 8 -49.65 -63.15 -47.72
CA LEU A 8 -48.47 -62.31 -47.86
C LEU A 8 -49.01 -60.87 -47.80
N GLN A 9 -48.56 -60.08 -46.82
CA GLN A 9 -49.04 -58.70 -46.62
C GLN A 9 -48.93 -57.93 -47.94
N GLY A 10 -50.02 -57.24 -48.30
CA GLY A 10 -50.11 -56.47 -49.53
C GLY A 10 -49.15 -55.28 -49.53
N HIS A 11 -48.63 -54.97 -50.72
CA HIS A 11 -47.59 -53.99 -51.05
C HIS A 11 -47.92 -52.51 -50.69
N GLY A 12 -48.93 -52.21 -49.88
CA GLY A 12 -49.42 -50.85 -49.66
C GLY A 12 -49.49 -50.38 -48.21
N ASP A 13 -49.46 -51.28 -47.23
CA ASP A 13 -49.62 -50.92 -45.83
C ASP A 13 -48.25 -51.00 -45.13
N ASP A 14 -47.78 -49.88 -44.58
CA ASP A 14 -46.57 -49.85 -43.75
C ASP A 14 -46.73 -50.82 -42.57
N PHE A 15 -45.77 -51.73 -42.40
CA PHE A 15 -45.77 -52.68 -41.30
C PHE A 15 -45.53 -51.96 -39.97
N THR A 16 -46.55 -51.91 -39.11
CA THR A 16 -46.49 -51.25 -37.79
C THR A 16 -45.99 -52.16 -36.66
N GLY A 17 -45.68 -53.42 -36.95
CA GLY A 17 -45.15 -54.38 -35.97
C GLY A 17 -43.63 -54.38 -35.87
N ASP A 18 -43.09 -55.08 -34.87
CA ASP A 18 -41.66 -55.34 -34.80
C ASP A 18 -41.25 -56.39 -35.84
N VAL A 19 -40.32 -56.02 -36.73
CA VAL A 19 -39.68 -56.98 -37.63
C VAL A 19 -38.82 -57.91 -36.79
N THR A 20 -39.16 -59.20 -36.77
CA THR A 20 -38.39 -60.26 -36.09
C THR A 20 -37.62 -61.09 -37.11
N GLY A 21 -36.53 -61.76 -36.70
CA GLY A 21 -35.68 -62.55 -37.60
C GLY A 21 -34.39 -61.83 -38.01
N SER A 22 -33.96 -62.00 -39.27
CA SER A 22 -32.74 -61.38 -39.80
C SER A 22 -33.02 -60.54 -41.04
N VAL A 23 -32.37 -59.38 -41.14
CA VAL A 23 -32.31 -58.53 -42.32
C VAL A 23 -30.91 -58.71 -42.91
N ASN A 24 -30.84 -59.30 -44.10
CA ASN A 24 -29.56 -59.59 -44.79
C ASN A 24 -28.53 -60.32 -43.90
N GLY A 25 -28.97 -61.34 -43.15
CA GLY A 25 -28.12 -62.13 -42.25
C GLY A 25 -27.82 -61.50 -40.89
N THR A 26 -28.24 -60.26 -40.63
CA THR A 26 -28.09 -59.61 -39.31
C THR A 26 -29.42 -59.62 -38.56
N ALA A 27 -29.43 -59.90 -37.25
CA ALA A 27 -30.66 -59.89 -36.46
C ALA A 27 -31.37 -58.52 -36.57
N ALA A 28 -32.68 -58.53 -36.83
CA ALA A 28 -33.48 -57.32 -36.97
C ALA A 28 -33.44 -56.42 -35.72
N SER A 29 -33.28 -57.03 -34.52
CA SER A 29 -33.08 -56.31 -33.26
C SER A 29 -31.78 -55.49 -33.25
N THR A 30 -30.69 -56.02 -33.81
CA THR A 30 -29.41 -55.31 -33.96
C THR A 30 -29.53 -54.13 -34.92
N VAL A 31 -30.25 -54.30 -36.03
CA VAL A 31 -30.52 -53.22 -37.00
C VAL A 31 -31.37 -52.11 -36.35
N LYS A 32 -32.42 -52.49 -35.59
CA LYS A 32 -33.27 -51.54 -34.85
C LYS A 32 -32.48 -50.76 -33.79
N ALA A 33 -31.62 -51.44 -33.02
CA ALA A 33 -30.76 -50.80 -32.03
C ALA A 33 -29.73 -49.86 -32.68
N GLY A 34 -29.12 -50.26 -33.80
CA GLY A 34 -28.20 -49.42 -34.56
C GLY A 34 -28.87 -48.17 -35.13
N ALA A 35 -30.09 -48.30 -35.65
CA ALA A 35 -30.88 -47.17 -36.12
C ALA A 35 -31.25 -46.20 -34.99
N ALA A 36 -31.66 -46.72 -33.82
CA ALA A 36 -31.93 -45.90 -32.64
C ALA A 36 -30.69 -45.14 -32.17
N ASN A 37 -29.53 -45.80 -32.09
CA ASN A 37 -28.26 -45.17 -31.76
C ASN A 37 -27.85 -44.09 -32.77
N GLY A 38 -28.08 -44.34 -34.07
CA GLY A 38 -27.85 -43.37 -35.14
C GLY A 38 -28.74 -42.13 -35.02
N VAL A 39 -30.01 -42.30 -34.65
CA VAL A 39 -30.93 -41.18 -34.37
C VAL A 39 -30.44 -40.36 -33.17
N THR A 40 -30.01 -41.01 -32.10
CA THR A 40 -29.46 -40.33 -30.92
C THR A 40 -28.19 -39.54 -31.26
N ALA A 41 -27.24 -40.14 -31.99
CA ALA A 41 -26.02 -39.46 -32.42
C ALA A 41 -26.31 -38.28 -33.35
N LYS A 42 -27.23 -38.44 -34.31
CA LYS A 42 -27.66 -37.37 -35.21
C LYS A 42 -28.30 -36.21 -34.44
N ASN A 43 -29.21 -36.52 -33.50
CA ASN A 43 -29.85 -35.50 -32.68
C ASN A 43 -28.83 -34.71 -31.85
N ALA A 44 -27.78 -35.36 -31.36
CA ALA A 44 -26.72 -34.69 -30.60
C ALA A 44 -25.88 -33.74 -31.48
N ILE A 45 -25.54 -34.15 -32.70
CA ILE A 45 -24.78 -33.32 -33.65
C ILE A 45 -25.61 -32.13 -34.14
N ASP A 46 -26.90 -32.32 -34.39
CA ASP A 46 -27.81 -31.28 -34.89
C ASP A 46 -28.28 -30.30 -33.78
N GLY A 47 -27.82 -30.46 -32.54
CA GLY A 47 -28.21 -29.62 -31.39
C GLY A 47 -29.60 -29.92 -30.82
N ASN A 48 -30.25 -31.00 -31.26
CA ASN A 48 -31.56 -31.47 -30.77
C ASN A 48 -31.45 -32.36 -29.51
N ALA A 49 -30.24 -32.70 -29.08
CA ALA A 49 -29.95 -33.40 -27.83
C ALA A 49 -28.63 -32.90 -27.22
N ALA A 50 -28.51 -32.97 -25.89
CA ALA A 50 -27.27 -32.59 -25.21
C ALA A 50 -26.14 -33.58 -25.52
N ILE A 51 -24.96 -33.07 -25.85
CA ILE A 51 -23.72 -33.86 -25.86
C ILE A 51 -23.19 -33.89 -24.43
N THR A 52 -23.41 -35.00 -23.73
CA THR A 52 -22.80 -35.23 -22.40
C THR A 52 -21.50 -36.01 -22.59
N VAL A 53 -20.37 -35.36 -22.39
CA VAL A 53 -19.06 -36.02 -22.40
C VAL A 53 -18.77 -36.53 -20.99
N VAL A 54 -18.83 -37.85 -20.81
CA VAL A 54 -18.49 -38.51 -19.54
C VAL A 54 -17.15 -39.20 -19.72
N GLY A 55 -16.06 -38.46 -19.45
CA GLY A 55 -14.68 -38.94 -19.66
C GLY A 55 -14.28 -39.01 -21.14
N GLY A 56 -13.14 -38.42 -21.49
CA GLY A 56 -12.60 -38.37 -22.85
C GLY A 56 -12.58 -36.96 -23.47
N SER A 57 -11.81 -36.78 -24.55
CA SER A 57 -11.65 -35.52 -25.28
C SER A 57 -12.75 -35.32 -26.33
N ILE A 58 -13.31 -34.11 -26.45
CA ILE A 58 -14.07 -33.70 -27.65
C ILE A 58 -13.07 -33.48 -28.77
N ASN A 59 -12.90 -34.47 -29.64
CA ASN A 59 -11.98 -34.38 -30.77
C ASN A 59 -12.65 -33.68 -31.95
N ILE A 60 -12.38 -32.39 -32.13
CA ILE A 60 -12.69 -31.63 -33.36
C ILE A 60 -11.50 -31.86 -34.31
N PRO A 61 -11.72 -32.27 -35.57
CA PRO A 61 -10.84 -33.20 -36.29
C PRO A 61 -9.43 -32.67 -36.56
N ASP A 62 -8.49 -32.99 -35.66
CA ASP A 62 -7.12 -33.44 -35.89
C ASP A 62 -6.64 -34.10 -34.58
N ALA A 63 -6.59 -35.44 -34.55
CA ALA A 63 -6.16 -36.15 -33.34
C ALA A 63 -4.69 -35.88 -32.96
N SER A 64 -3.88 -35.34 -33.89
CA SER A 64 -2.49 -34.97 -33.64
C SER A 64 -2.32 -33.51 -33.20
N ASP A 65 -3.32 -32.65 -33.47
CA ASP A 65 -3.30 -31.22 -33.13
C ASP A 65 -4.69 -30.71 -32.69
N PRO A 66 -5.24 -31.19 -31.56
CA PRO A 66 -6.57 -30.76 -31.12
C PRO A 66 -6.54 -29.27 -30.73
N GLN A 67 -7.43 -28.48 -31.36
CA GLN A 67 -7.60 -27.06 -31.02
C GLN A 67 -8.22 -26.84 -29.65
N PHE A 68 -8.98 -27.83 -29.17
CA PHE A 68 -9.55 -27.93 -27.82
C PHE A 68 -9.30 -29.34 -27.30
N SER A 69 -8.64 -29.47 -26.16
CA SER A 69 -8.44 -30.77 -25.50
C SER A 69 -8.68 -30.66 -24.00
N VAL A 70 -9.21 -31.73 -23.43
CA VAL A 70 -9.24 -31.95 -21.98
C VAL A 70 -8.35 -33.16 -21.72
N ASP A 71 -7.32 -33.01 -20.90
CA ASP A 71 -6.43 -34.11 -20.57
C ASP A 71 -6.99 -34.99 -19.43
N THR A 72 -6.20 -35.98 -19.01
CA THR A 72 -6.59 -36.91 -17.94
C THR A 72 -6.67 -36.27 -16.57
N ASP A 73 -5.99 -35.14 -16.37
CA ASP A 73 -5.99 -34.38 -15.12
C ASP A 73 -7.13 -33.35 -15.11
N GLY A 74 -7.83 -33.20 -16.23
CA GLY A 74 -8.97 -32.29 -16.41
C GLY A 74 -8.55 -30.91 -16.93
N ASP A 75 -7.29 -30.74 -17.33
CA ASP A 75 -6.80 -29.46 -17.84
C ASP A 75 -7.35 -29.22 -19.25
N VAL A 76 -7.87 -28.02 -19.46
CA VAL A 76 -8.44 -27.59 -20.73
C VAL A 76 -7.41 -26.76 -21.50
N THR A 77 -6.97 -27.26 -22.66
CA THR A 77 -6.06 -26.56 -23.56
C THR A 77 -6.81 -26.05 -24.79
N VAL A 78 -6.61 -24.78 -25.14
CA VAL A 78 -7.10 -24.17 -26.37
C VAL A 78 -5.94 -23.52 -27.12
N LYS A 79 -5.67 -23.97 -28.36
CA LYS A 79 -4.55 -23.45 -29.17
C LYS A 79 -4.88 -22.15 -29.92
N GLY A 80 -6.15 -21.76 -29.95
CA GLY A 80 -6.65 -20.52 -30.55
C GLY A 80 -7.14 -19.50 -29.52
N THR A 81 -8.03 -18.60 -29.96
CA THR A 81 -8.65 -17.61 -29.08
C THR A 81 -9.84 -18.19 -28.34
N ILE A 82 -9.89 -18.04 -27.02
CA ILE A 82 -11.13 -18.21 -26.26
C ILE A 82 -11.88 -16.88 -26.27
N THR A 83 -13.02 -16.83 -26.96
CA THR A 83 -13.90 -15.66 -26.96
C THR A 83 -15.15 -15.97 -26.15
N VAL A 84 -15.33 -15.28 -25.03
CA VAL A 84 -16.56 -15.37 -24.21
C VAL A 84 -17.48 -14.23 -24.61
N ASN A 85 -18.36 -14.49 -25.57
CA ASN A 85 -19.36 -13.52 -26.04
C ASN A 85 -20.60 -13.49 -25.14
N LYS A 86 -21.29 -12.36 -25.15
CA LYS A 86 -22.56 -12.13 -24.43
C LYS A 86 -23.76 -12.39 -25.35
N ASP A 87 -24.81 -13.03 -24.82
CA ASP A 87 -26.19 -12.86 -25.32
C ASP A 87 -26.87 -11.69 -24.59
N SER A 88 -27.70 -10.93 -25.32
CA SER A 88 -28.30 -9.68 -24.85
C SER A 88 -28.99 -9.84 -23.49
N GLY A 89 -28.39 -9.28 -22.42
CA GLY A 89 -29.01 -9.20 -21.09
C GLY A 89 -28.17 -9.61 -19.88
N SER A 90 -27.10 -10.42 -20.01
CA SER A 90 -26.39 -10.98 -18.82
C SER A 90 -24.88 -10.74 -18.78
N ASN A 91 -24.21 -11.10 -17.69
CA ASN A 91 -22.75 -11.03 -17.57
C ASN A 91 -22.13 -12.18 -18.39
N ALA A 92 -21.29 -11.85 -19.38
CA ALA A 92 -20.35 -12.79 -19.95
C ALA A 92 -19.07 -12.72 -19.12
N GLY A 93 -18.59 -13.86 -18.63
CA GLY A 93 -17.42 -13.87 -17.76
C GLY A 93 -16.81 -15.25 -17.63
N LEU A 94 -15.52 -15.26 -17.34
CA LEU A 94 -14.80 -16.44 -16.89
C LEU A 94 -14.80 -16.44 -15.36
N THR A 95 -15.50 -17.38 -14.74
CA THR A 95 -15.46 -17.60 -13.29
C THR A 95 -14.50 -18.75 -13.00
N LEU A 96 -13.33 -18.43 -12.43
CA LEU A 96 -12.37 -19.43 -11.97
C LEU A 96 -12.52 -19.59 -10.45
N ASN A 97 -13.30 -20.58 -10.03
CA ASN A 97 -13.45 -20.91 -8.62
C ASN A 97 -12.32 -21.87 -8.22
N SER A 98 -11.36 -21.39 -7.43
CA SER A 98 -10.55 -22.31 -6.62
C SER A 98 -11.37 -22.78 -5.42
N GLY A 99 -11.16 -23.99 -4.92
CA GLY A 99 -11.76 -24.46 -3.66
C GLY A 99 -11.22 -23.70 -2.44
N THR A 100 -11.00 -24.39 -1.32
CA THR A 100 -10.44 -23.77 -0.10
C THR A 100 -9.00 -23.27 -0.25
N SER A 101 -8.29 -23.71 -1.29
CA SER A 101 -6.96 -23.24 -1.66
C SER A 101 -6.77 -23.36 -3.18
N GLY A 102 -6.09 -22.40 -3.78
CA GLY A 102 -5.71 -22.41 -5.19
C GLY A 102 -5.21 -21.05 -5.65
N THR A 103 -4.31 -21.06 -6.63
CA THR A 103 -3.76 -19.84 -7.25
C THR A 103 -4.42 -19.64 -8.60
N MET A 104 -5.06 -18.48 -8.80
CA MET A 104 -5.43 -18.03 -10.14
C MET A 104 -4.24 -17.26 -10.72
N GLN A 105 -3.59 -17.83 -11.73
CA GLN A 105 -2.45 -17.20 -12.39
C GLN A 105 -2.81 -16.83 -13.83
N LEU A 106 -2.50 -15.59 -14.22
CA LEU A 106 -2.53 -15.13 -15.61
C LEU A 106 -1.09 -14.93 -16.08
N ASN A 107 -0.56 -15.87 -16.86
CA ASN A 107 0.78 -15.78 -17.45
C ASN A 107 0.70 -15.13 -18.84
N MET A 108 1.10 -13.87 -18.95
CA MET A 108 1.17 -13.15 -20.23
C MET A 108 2.62 -13.08 -20.70
N THR A 109 2.92 -13.64 -21.88
CA THR A 109 4.26 -13.63 -22.48
C THR A 109 4.27 -12.79 -23.76
N GLY A 110 5.45 -12.31 -24.18
CA GLY A 110 5.61 -11.48 -25.37
C GLY A 110 6.02 -10.03 -25.08
N ALA A 111 6.21 -9.23 -26.12
CA ALA A 111 6.54 -7.81 -25.98
C ALA A 111 5.29 -7.02 -25.55
N ASN A 112 5.40 -6.25 -24.46
CA ASN A 112 4.35 -5.37 -23.91
C ASN A 112 3.03 -6.08 -23.55
N PRO A 113 3.04 -7.06 -22.63
CA PRO A 113 1.78 -7.65 -22.15
C PRO A 113 0.92 -6.57 -21.47
N THR A 114 -0.35 -6.46 -21.87
CA THR A 114 -1.30 -5.49 -21.32
C THR A 114 -2.57 -6.16 -20.80
N VAL A 115 -3.01 -5.79 -19.60
CA VAL A 115 -4.35 -6.10 -19.10
C VAL A 115 -5.22 -4.86 -19.30
N ASP A 116 -6.12 -4.91 -20.29
CA ASP A 116 -7.09 -3.84 -20.54
C ASP A 116 -8.36 -4.09 -19.71
N VAL A 117 -8.72 -3.13 -18.86
CA VAL A 117 -9.91 -3.17 -18.00
C VAL A 117 -10.78 -1.98 -18.36
N GLY A 118 -11.62 -2.13 -19.39
CA GLY A 118 -12.47 -1.04 -19.86
C GLY A 118 -13.13 -1.33 -21.20
N GLY A 119 -13.97 -0.39 -21.65
CA GLY A 119 -14.52 -0.38 -23.00
C GLY A 119 -14.11 0.90 -23.73
N THR A 120 -14.29 0.94 -25.05
CA THR A 120 -13.93 2.08 -25.90
C THR A 120 -14.87 3.29 -25.76
N GLY A 121 -15.94 3.18 -24.95
CA GLY A 121 -16.95 4.21 -24.76
C GLY A 121 -16.96 4.81 -23.35
N ILE A 122 -17.21 6.11 -23.28
CA ILE A 122 -17.22 6.99 -22.09
C ILE A 122 -18.20 6.55 -20.96
N LYS A 123 -19.03 5.53 -21.19
CA LYS A 123 -20.08 5.08 -20.26
C LYS A 123 -19.81 3.75 -19.57
N GLY A 124 -18.75 3.02 -19.94
CA GLY A 124 -18.36 1.79 -19.26
C GLY A 124 -17.33 2.07 -18.18
N THR A 125 -17.66 1.82 -16.91
CA THR A 125 -16.64 1.82 -15.85
C THR A 125 -15.89 0.50 -15.88
N GLY A 126 -14.71 0.49 -16.51
CA GLY A 126 -13.73 -0.56 -16.29
C GLY A 126 -13.30 -0.52 -14.83
N VAL A 127 -13.59 -1.57 -14.06
CA VAL A 127 -13.20 -1.63 -12.65
C VAL A 127 -12.40 -2.90 -12.39
N LEU A 128 -11.11 -2.72 -12.09
CA LEU A 128 -10.31 -3.76 -11.46
C LEU A 128 -10.56 -3.73 -9.95
N LYS A 129 -11.24 -4.76 -9.43
CA LYS A 129 -11.51 -4.91 -8.00
C LYS A 129 -10.51 -5.89 -7.39
N LEU A 130 -9.63 -5.40 -6.51
CA LEU A 130 -8.77 -6.22 -5.68
C LEU A 130 -9.42 -6.36 -4.30
N ARG A 131 -10.07 -7.50 -4.03
CA ARG A 131 -10.82 -7.76 -2.79
C ARG A 131 -10.48 -9.14 -2.25
N ARG A 132 -10.51 -9.30 -0.92
CA ARG A 132 -10.38 -10.58 -0.23
C ARG A 132 -11.54 -10.73 0.76
N GLU A 133 -12.05 -11.94 0.94
CA GLU A 133 -13.25 -12.22 1.76
C GLU A 133 -12.94 -12.56 3.24
N THR A 134 -11.71 -12.92 3.61
CA THR A 134 -11.35 -13.37 4.97
C THR A 134 -10.52 -12.34 5.76
N THR A 135 -10.20 -12.58 7.03
CA THR A 135 -9.57 -11.61 7.95
C THR A 135 -8.04 -11.71 8.01
N SER A 136 -7.36 -10.60 8.33
CA SER A 136 -5.92 -10.44 8.65
C SER A 136 -4.89 -10.11 7.54
N ASN A 137 -5.22 -10.26 6.26
CA ASN A 137 -4.32 -9.95 5.13
C ASN A 137 -4.86 -8.79 4.22
N GLY A 138 -4.04 -7.77 3.92
CA GLY A 138 -4.26 -6.72 2.91
C GLY A 138 -4.12 -7.16 1.44
N ASN A 139 -4.53 -6.29 0.52
CA ASN A 139 -4.39 -6.47 -0.92
C ASN A 139 -3.30 -5.54 -1.48
N ALA A 140 -2.48 -6.07 -2.39
CA ALA A 140 -1.32 -5.37 -2.93
C ALA A 140 -1.18 -5.57 -4.44
N VAL A 141 -0.76 -4.53 -5.14
CA VAL A 141 -0.10 -4.62 -6.44
C VAL A 141 1.40 -4.60 -6.17
N GLN A 142 2.11 -5.58 -6.73
CA GLN A 142 3.53 -5.79 -6.48
C GLN A 142 4.28 -5.90 -7.80
N TRP A 143 5.48 -5.32 -7.86
CA TRP A 143 6.36 -5.36 -9.02
C TRP A 143 7.66 -6.08 -8.68
N TYR A 144 7.97 -7.11 -9.47
CA TYR A 144 9.17 -7.94 -9.33
C TYR A 144 10.09 -7.77 -10.54
N ASP A 145 11.39 -7.96 -10.36
CA ASP A 145 12.39 -8.04 -11.44
C ASP A 145 12.73 -9.50 -11.83
N GLY A 146 11.78 -10.40 -11.63
CA GLY A 146 11.94 -11.85 -11.80
C GLY A 146 11.90 -12.58 -10.47
N SER A 147 12.88 -12.34 -9.59
CA SER A 147 12.98 -13.05 -8.30
C SER A 147 12.82 -12.17 -7.07
N SER A 148 12.90 -10.84 -7.20
CA SER A 148 12.86 -9.94 -6.04
C SER A 148 11.80 -8.85 -6.18
N LEU A 149 11.10 -8.57 -5.07
CA LEU A 149 10.10 -7.51 -4.99
C LEU A 149 10.79 -6.14 -4.98
N LYS A 150 10.44 -5.27 -5.92
CA LYS A 150 10.99 -3.91 -6.03
C LYS A 150 10.07 -2.85 -5.47
N TYR A 151 8.77 -3.03 -5.67
CA TYR A 151 7.81 -2.02 -5.31
C TYR A 151 6.47 -2.68 -4.99
N SER A 152 5.73 -2.10 -4.05
CA SER A 152 4.36 -2.49 -3.76
C SER A 152 3.50 -1.27 -3.42
N MET A 153 2.25 -1.33 -3.87
CA MET A 153 1.21 -0.40 -3.44
C MET A 153 0.00 -1.22 -3.00
N GLY A 154 -0.60 -0.85 -1.88
CA GLY A 154 -1.70 -1.64 -1.36
C GLY A 154 -2.45 -0.99 -0.23
N PHE A 155 -3.54 -1.64 0.10
CA PHE A 155 -4.39 -1.32 1.23
C PHE A 155 -4.14 -2.39 2.26
N SER A 156 -3.71 -1.97 3.44
CA SER A 156 -3.59 -2.86 4.59
C SER A 156 -4.54 -2.39 5.66
N ASN A 157 -5.40 -3.31 6.12
CA ASN A 157 -6.06 -3.14 7.39
C ASN A 157 -5.09 -3.66 8.43
N GLU A 158 -4.43 -2.78 9.17
CA GLU A 158 -3.64 -3.21 10.30
C GLU A 158 -4.62 -3.79 11.33
N PRO A 159 -4.55 -5.09 11.68
CA PRO A 159 -5.29 -5.58 12.82
C PRO A 159 -4.62 -4.96 14.03
N ASN A 160 -5.18 -3.86 14.53
CA ASN A 160 -4.76 -3.33 15.81
C ASN A 160 -5.06 -4.41 16.86
N GLY A 161 -4.03 -5.03 17.43
CA GLY A 161 -4.18 -5.89 18.60
C GLY A 161 -4.71 -5.14 19.84
N SER A 162 -4.93 -3.83 19.76
CA SER A 162 -5.56 -3.03 20.81
C SER A 162 -7.07 -3.03 20.69
N THR A 163 -7.73 -3.71 21.64
CA THR A 163 -9.19 -3.76 21.81
C THR A 163 -9.80 -2.45 22.32
N THR A 164 -9.02 -1.39 22.50
CA THR A 164 -9.47 -0.15 23.16
C THR A 164 -9.52 1.08 22.24
N THR A 165 -9.08 0.98 20.99
CA THR A 165 -9.29 2.03 19.97
C THR A 165 -9.86 1.42 18.69
N PRO A 166 -11.16 1.62 18.37
CA PRO A 166 -11.84 0.98 17.24
C PRO A 166 -11.45 1.54 15.85
N ASP A 167 -10.35 2.29 15.75
CA ASP A 167 -9.91 2.84 14.47
C ASP A 167 -9.20 1.75 13.65
N MET A 168 -10.01 0.97 12.93
CA MET A 168 -9.58 0.30 11.70
C MET A 168 -9.15 1.38 10.70
N ARG A 169 -7.92 1.89 10.83
CA ARG A 169 -7.41 2.87 9.87
C ARG A 169 -7.17 2.14 8.56
N THR A 170 -8.04 2.39 7.59
CA THR A 170 -7.74 2.12 6.19
C THR A 170 -6.58 3.02 5.80
N VAL A 171 -5.35 2.50 5.85
CA VAL A 171 -4.17 3.27 5.47
C VAL A 171 -3.80 2.89 4.04
N TRP A 172 -3.72 3.89 3.17
CA TRP A 172 -3.06 3.74 1.88
C TRP A 172 -1.56 3.74 2.10
N ARG A 173 -0.88 2.66 1.71
CA ARG A 173 0.57 2.54 1.88
C ARG A 173 1.27 2.28 0.56
N MET A 174 2.43 2.93 0.39
CA MET A 174 3.39 2.70 -0.68
C MET A 174 4.71 2.26 -0.04
N HIS A 175 5.19 1.05 -0.37
CA HIS A 175 6.40 0.46 0.22
C HIS A 175 7.36 -0.05 -0.87
N PRO A 176 8.68 0.14 -0.72
CA PRO A 176 9.68 -0.66 -1.41
C PRO A 176 9.81 -2.01 -0.67
N GLY A 177 8.99 -3.00 -1.03
CA GLY A 177 9.03 -4.34 -0.40
C GLY A 177 7.68 -4.89 0.00
N ASN A 178 7.67 -5.89 0.90
CA ASN A 178 6.45 -6.55 1.37
C ASN A 178 5.57 -5.60 2.22
N ILE A 179 4.25 -5.77 2.17
CA ILE A 179 3.27 -4.92 2.89
C ILE A 179 3.02 -5.41 4.34
N TYR A 180 3.46 -6.62 4.69
CA TYR A 180 3.30 -7.20 6.02
C TYR A 180 4.62 -7.22 6.76
N ASP A 181 4.76 -6.43 7.82
CA ASP A 181 5.75 -6.74 8.86
C ASP A 181 5.39 -6.10 10.21
N ALA A 182 4.17 -6.33 10.71
CA ALA A 182 3.82 -5.89 12.06
C ALA A 182 4.11 -6.95 13.14
N ASP A 183 4.51 -8.19 12.78
CA ASP A 183 4.36 -9.33 13.71
C ASP A 183 5.58 -10.24 13.90
N SER A 184 6.78 -9.91 13.39
CA SER A 184 7.92 -10.84 13.48
C SER A 184 9.20 -10.33 14.15
N GLY A 185 9.20 -9.13 14.75
CA GLY A 185 10.42 -8.55 15.31
C GLY A 185 11.49 -8.23 14.25
N ALA A 186 11.15 -8.37 12.97
CA ALA A 186 11.91 -7.83 11.86
C ALA A 186 11.65 -6.32 11.74
N SER A 187 12.67 -5.59 11.28
CA SER A 187 12.58 -4.15 11.12
C SER A 187 11.57 -3.82 10.01
N LEU A 188 10.45 -3.20 10.39
CA LEU A 188 9.40 -2.70 9.51
C LEU A 188 9.96 -2.18 8.17
N SER A 189 9.45 -2.72 7.06
CA SER A 189 9.75 -2.24 5.71
C SER A 189 9.43 -0.75 5.58
N LYS A 190 10.50 0.05 5.55
CA LYS A 190 10.61 1.51 5.44
C LYS A 190 9.61 2.09 4.44
N PHE A 191 9.09 3.29 4.67
CA PHE A 191 7.91 3.79 3.96
C PHE A 191 8.18 5.11 3.21
N VAL A 192 7.40 5.42 2.16
CA VAL A 192 7.57 6.65 1.35
C VAL A 192 6.53 7.73 1.67
N MET A 193 5.23 7.41 1.77
CA MET A 193 4.14 8.38 2.00
C MET A 193 2.79 7.70 2.36
N SER A 194 2.06 8.24 3.35
CA SER A 194 0.88 7.65 4.03
C SER A 194 -0.11 8.76 4.14
N VAL A 195 -1.34 8.47 3.74
CA VAL A 195 -2.47 9.36 3.98
C VAL A 195 -3.35 8.73 5.05
N GLY A 196 -3.44 9.40 6.20
CA GLY A 196 -4.34 9.01 7.29
C GLY A 196 -5.79 9.35 6.99
N ALA A 197 -6.72 8.72 7.71
CA ALA A 197 -8.15 9.05 7.65
C ALA A 197 -8.46 10.51 8.10
N ASP A 198 -7.50 11.15 8.78
CA ASP A 198 -7.53 12.57 9.16
C ASP A 198 -6.95 13.50 8.09
N SER A 199 -6.74 13.01 6.86
CA SER A 199 -6.18 13.74 5.72
C SER A 199 -4.74 14.25 5.91
N LYS A 200 -4.02 13.73 6.90
CA LYS A 200 -2.60 14.05 7.10
C LYS A 200 -1.70 13.17 6.23
N ILE A 201 -0.62 13.77 5.74
CA ILE A 201 0.45 13.07 5.02
C ILE A 201 1.63 12.87 5.97
N GLY A 202 2.01 11.62 6.21
CA GLY A 202 3.23 11.26 6.93
C GLY A 202 4.37 10.91 5.97
N PHE A 203 5.59 11.34 6.27
CA PHE A 203 6.85 10.89 5.66
C PHE A 203 7.68 10.24 6.78
N TRP A 204 8.09 8.98 6.61
CA TRP A 204 8.84 8.23 7.63
C TRP A 204 10.09 7.63 6.99
N ASP A 205 11.29 8.14 7.32
CA ASP A 205 12.54 7.42 7.06
C ASP A 205 13.41 7.40 8.33
N ASN A 206 14.21 6.34 8.45
CA ASN A 206 15.02 6.03 9.61
C ASN A 206 16.53 6.06 9.33
N GLU A 207 17.03 6.67 8.22
CA GLU A 207 18.49 6.81 7.99
C GLU A 207 18.93 7.75 6.85
N ARG A 208 18.04 8.31 6.01
CA ARG A 208 18.41 9.39 5.08
C ARG A 208 17.75 10.68 5.51
N ASP A 209 18.57 11.68 5.81
CA ASP A 209 18.11 13.06 5.85
C ASP A 209 17.42 13.39 4.53
N PHE A 210 16.12 13.68 4.57
CA PHE A 210 15.49 14.47 3.52
C PHE A 210 16.17 15.84 3.59
N ALA A 211 17.15 16.09 2.71
CA ALA A 211 17.83 17.37 2.64
C ALA A 211 16.80 18.49 2.37
N GLY A 212 16.33 19.16 3.43
CA GLY A 212 15.51 20.37 3.35
C GLY A 212 14.33 20.47 4.32
N ILE A 213 13.70 19.37 4.79
CA ILE A 213 12.55 19.45 5.71
C ILE A 213 12.49 18.21 6.63
N ASN A 214 12.93 18.33 7.89
CA ASN A 214 12.75 17.30 8.92
C ASN A 214 11.43 17.53 9.69
N ILE A 215 10.47 16.61 9.60
CA ILE A 215 9.21 16.60 10.37
C ILE A 215 9.12 15.29 11.18
N GLY A 216 9.36 15.33 12.50
CA GLY A 216 9.16 14.16 13.38
C GLY A 216 10.35 13.80 14.26
N SER A 217 10.07 13.18 15.42
CA SER A 217 10.93 13.22 16.62
C SER A 217 11.84 12.03 16.90
N ASP A 218 13.15 12.26 16.84
CA ASP A 218 14.21 11.43 17.41
C ASP A 218 14.44 11.67 18.91
N GLY A 219 13.43 12.09 19.69
CA GLY A 219 13.59 12.27 21.14
C GLY A 219 14.62 13.34 21.57
N THR A 220 15.32 13.99 20.64
CA THR A 220 16.28 15.09 20.86
C THR A 220 16.11 16.26 19.88
N ASN A 221 15.07 16.21 19.05
CA ASN A 221 14.81 17.05 17.90
C ASN A 221 15.22 18.53 17.92
N LYS A 222 16.16 18.84 17.04
CA LYS A 222 16.25 20.10 16.31
C LYS A 222 15.39 20.00 15.04
N GLY A 223 14.12 20.39 15.12
CA GLY A 223 13.19 20.44 13.97
C GLY A 223 12.40 21.74 13.93
N VAL A 224 12.03 22.19 12.73
CA VAL A 224 11.21 23.39 12.49
C VAL A 224 9.75 23.07 12.86
N LYS A 225 9.28 23.55 14.02
CA LYS A 225 7.85 23.50 14.37
C LYS A 225 7.13 24.70 13.74
N ILE A 226 6.16 24.43 12.86
CA ILE A 226 5.20 25.43 12.38
C ILE A 226 3.87 25.14 13.07
N SER A 227 3.48 26.00 14.01
CA SER A 227 2.16 25.98 14.65
C SER A 227 1.44 27.30 14.39
N ASP A 228 0.17 27.24 14.01
CA ASP A 228 -0.70 28.40 13.82
C ASP A 228 -0.18 29.47 12.83
N GLY A 229 0.63 29.04 11.85
CA GLY A 229 1.14 29.88 10.76
C GLY A 229 2.54 30.48 10.97
N GLY A 230 3.24 30.18 12.08
CA GLY A 230 4.58 30.71 12.37
C GLY A 230 5.60 29.67 12.83
N LEU A 231 6.89 29.99 12.71
CA LEU A 231 7.99 29.18 13.25
C LEU A 231 8.20 29.47 14.74
N VAL A 232 7.96 28.47 15.60
CA VAL A 232 8.24 28.57 17.04
C VAL A 232 9.47 27.73 17.37
N LEU A 233 10.57 28.39 17.74
CA LEU A 233 11.79 27.73 18.21
C LEU A 233 11.72 27.51 19.72
N ALA A 234 12.06 26.31 20.19
CA ALA A 234 12.03 25.98 21.60
C ALA A 234 12.93 26.92 22.42
N GLN A 235 12.48 27.27 23.64
CA GLN A 235 13.26 27.99 24.63
C GLN A 235 13.66 27.04 25.75
N LYS A 236 14.96 26.99 26.08
CA LYS A 236 15.50 26.17 27.16
C LYS A 236 15.73 27.01 28.40
N THR A 237 15.11 26.61 29.51
CA THR A 237 15.39 27.20 30.83
C THR A 237 16.73 26.66 31.36
N LEU A 238 17.63 27.57 31.73
CA LEU A 238 18.90 27.26 32.36
C LEU A 238 18.78 27.42 33.87
N SER A 239 19.38 26.50 34.62
CA SER A 239 19.52 26.63 36.07
C SER A 239 20.54 27.71 36.39
N ASN A 240 20.13 28.71 37.16
CA ASN A 240 21.02 29.81 37.55
C ASN A 240 22.03 29.37 38.60
N SER A 241 23.29 29.76 38.41
CA SER A 241 24.36 29.67 39.40
C SER A 241 25.36 30.81 39.18
N ALA A 242 26.39 30.90 40.04
CA ALA A 242 27.46 31.89 39.88
C ALA A 242 28.14 31.81 38.49
N THR A 243 28.16 30.62 37.88
CA THR A 243 28.61 30.41 36.50
C THR A 243 27.56 29.60 35.74
N THR A 244 26.83 30.25 34.85
CA THR A 244 25.75 29.60 34.09
C THR A 244 26.22 29.34 32.65
N ALA A 245 26.28 28.07 32.28
CA ALA A 245 26.70 27.66 30.94
C ALA A 245 25.56 27.78 29.92
N VAL A 246 25.83 28.47 28.82
CA VAL A 246 24.97 28.55 27.64
C VAL A 246 25.53 27.59 26.59
N ASP A 247 24.95 26.40 26.57
CA ASP A 247 25.26 25.37 25.57
C ASP A 247 24.40 25.56 24.32
N PHE A 248 25.00 26.17 23.29
CA PHE A 248 24.34 26.46 22.02
C PHE A 248 23.96 25.22 21.22
N ALA A 249 24.50 24.04 21.53
CA ALA A 249 24.05 22.80 20.91
C ALA A 249 22.68 22.37 21.43
N THR A 250 22.24 22.86 22.60
CA THR A 250 21.02 22.37 23.26
C THR A 250 19.75 23.16 22.95
N SER A 251 19.86 24.42 22.49
CA SER A 251 18.73 25.26 22.10
C SER A 251 19.22 26.47 21.30
N THR A 252 18.31 27.13 20.57
CA THR A 252 18.54 28.46 19.98
C THR A 252 18.10 29.58 20.90
N ASN A 253 17.08 29.36 21.74
CA ASN A 253 16.60 30.34 22.70
C ASN A 253 16.81 29.84 24.13
N PHE A 254 17.20 30.75 25.02
CA PHE A 254 17.50 30.45 26.42
C PHE A 254 16.72 31.36 27.36
N TYR A 255 16.40 30.85 28.55
CA TYR A 255 15.76 31.60 29.63
C TYR A 255 16.48 31.36 30.95
N ILE A 256 16.73 32.42 31.72
CA ILE A 256 17.41 32.34 33.03
C ILE A 256 16.67 33.21 34.04
N VAL A 257 16.40 32.68 35.24
CA VAL A 257 15.96 33.51 36.37
C VAL A 257 17.17 33.78 37.25
N LEU A 258 17.59 35.04 37.37
CA LEU A 258 18.77 35.42 38.15
C LEU A 258 18.43 35.50 39.62
N SER A 259 18.92 34.53 40.40
CA SER A 259 18.87 34.51 41.86
C SER A 259 20.25 34.74 42.48
N THR A 260 21.31 34.84 41.68
CA THR A 260 22.66 35.22 42.11
C THR A 260 23.37 36.02 41.04
N ASN A 261 24.46 36.70 41.41
CA ASN A 261 25.37 37.32 40.46
C ASN A 261 25.95 36.24 39.56
N THR A 262 25.86 36.43 38.24
CA THR A 262 26.07 35.36 37.27
C THR A 262 27.11 35.76 36.24
N THR A 263 28.05 34.87 35.98
CA THR A 263 28.91 34.91 34.79
C THR A 263 28.43 33.87 33.79
N LEU A 264 28.23 34.27 32.54
CA LEU A 264 27.92 33.34 31.47
C LEU A 264 29.19 32.69 30.93
N THR A 265 29.08 31.42 30.57
CA THR A 265 30.07 30.74 29.72
C THR A 265 29.39 30.25 28.46
N ALA A 266 30.09 30.27 27.32
CA ALA A 266 29.58 29.80 26.04
C ALA A 266 30.24 28.45 25.70
N SER A 267 29.45 27.46 25.26
CA SER A 267 29.98 26.17 24.83
C SER A 267 29.41 25.72 23.48
N ASN A 268 30.11 24.79 22.84
CA ASN A 268 29.75 24.19 21.55
C ASN A 268 29.64 25.18 20.37
N LEU A 269 30.31 26.34 20.43
CA LEU A 269 30.25 27.36 19.39
C LEU A 269 30.72 26.86 18.01
N ALA A 270 31.71 25.98 17.95
CA ALA A 270 32.30 25.51 16.70
C ALA A 270 31.30 24.76 15.79
N SER A 271 30.38 23.98 16.38
CA SER A 271 29.34 23.27 15.60
C SER A 271 28.12 24.13 15.32
N GLN A 272 28.01 25.30 15.96
CA GLN A 272 26.83 26.17 15.92
C GLN A 272 27.09 27.51 15.21
N VAL A 273 28.16 27.61 14.39
CA VAL A 273 28.41 28.79 13.57
C VAL A 273 27.22 29.05 12.63
N GLY A 274 26.76 30.29 12.58
CA GLY A 274 25.58 30.70 11.81
C GLY A 274 24.26 30.66 12.60
N GLN A 275 24.25 30.10 13.81
CA GLN A 275 23.08 30.11 14.69
C GLN A 275 22.82 31.53 15.25
N SER A 276 21.54 31.92 15.26
CA SER A 276 21.04 33.11 15.96
C SER A 276 19.90 32.75 16.91
N GLY A 277 19.66 33.61 17.88
CA GLY A 277 18.55 33.48 18.81
C GLY A 277 18.59 34.54 19.89
N VAL A 278 17.90 34.26 20.99
CA VAL A 278 17.87 35.14 22.16
C VAL A 278 18.25 34.41 23.45
N ILE A 279 18.96 35.10 24.32
CA ILE A 279 19.14 34.75 25.73
C ILE A 279 18.29 35.73 26.52
N VAL A 280 17.23 35.25 27.14
CA VAL A 280 16.33 36.03 27.98
C VAL A 280 16.70 35.76 29.43
N TRP A 281 16.70 36.80 30.26
CA TRP A 281 16.75 36.61 31.70
C TRP A 281 15.80 37.52 32.44
N LYS A 282 15.44 37.10 33.63
CA LYS A 282 14.58 37.82 34.56
C LYS A 282 15.29 37.97 35.91
N GLN A 283 15.31 39.18 36.45
CA GLN A 283 15.73 39.43 37.84
C GLN A 283 14.75 38.75 38.80
N ASP A 284 15.24 38.18 39.91
CA ASP A 284 14.34 37.65 40.94
C ASP A 284 13.47 38.76 41.57
N GLY A 285 12.61 38.38 42.51
CA GLY A 285 11.70 39.29 43.18
C GLY A 285 12.38 40.40 44.00
N THR A 286 13.70 40.33 44.19
CA THR A 286 14.49 41.34 44.91
C THR A 286 15.28 42.22 43.95
N GLY A 287 15.76 41.66 42.83
CA GLY A 287 16.66 42.35 41.91
C GLY A 287 18.09 42.48 42.44
N GLY A 288 18.85 43.36 41.82
CA GLY A 288 20.23 43.68 42.16
C GLY A 288 21.27 42.66 41.69
N ARG A 289 20.91 41.68 40.86
CA ARG A 289 21.86 40.67 40.38
C ARG A 289 22.64 41.18 39.18
N SER A 290 23.96 41.07 39.24
CA SER A 290 24.82 41.39 38.10
C SER A 290 24.91 40.22 37.11
N MET A 291 25.11 40.57 35.84
CA MET A 291 25.38 39.64 34.76
C MET A 291 26.72 40.00 34.13
N THR A 292 27.56 38.99 33.89
CA THR A 292 28.82 39.14 33.15
C THR A 292 28.77 38.24 31.93
N LEU A 293 29.07 38.81 30.75
CA LEU A 293 29.08 38.06 29.50
C LEU A 293 30.28 37.11 29.41
N ALA A 294 30.11 36.03 28.64
CA ALA A 294 31.22 35.16 28.26
C ALA A 294 32.24 35.94 27.41
N SER A 295 33.51 35.53 27.45
CA SER A 295 34.59 36.25 26.76
C SER A 295 34.41 36.30 25.23
N GLU A 296 33.72 35.33 24.67
CA GLU A 296 33.38 35.17 23.26
C GLU A 296 32.26 36.13 22.82
N MET A 297 31.44 36.61 23.75
CA MET A 297 30.32 37.52 23.49
C MET A 297 30.82 38.96 23.33
N LYS A 298 30.74 39.48 22.12
CA LYS A 298 31.26 40.80 21.74
C LYS A 298 30.13 41.80 21.53
N THR A 299 30.19 42.88 22.29
CA THR A 299 29.32 44.05 22.10
C THR A 299 29.84 44.92 20.95
N PRO A 300 28.98 45.76 20.34
CA PRO A 300 29.44 46.77 19.38
C PRO A 300 30.57 47.61 19.99
N ARG A 301 31.68 47.74 19.26
CA ARG A 301 32.87 48.52 19.66
C ARG A 301 33.56 48.05 20.96
N GLY A 302 33.12 46.96 21.58
CA GLY A 302 33.62 46.51 22.89
C GLY A 302 33.06 47.31 24.07
N ASP A 303 31.96 48.04 23.87
CA ASP A 303 31.35 48.86 24.91
C ASP A 303 30.75 48.01 26.04
N SER A 304 30.78 48.53 27.27
CA SER A 304 30.14 47.88 28.41
C SER A 304 28.62 48.00 28.36
N ILE A 305 27.91 46.93 28.69
CA ILE A 305 26.45 46.96 28.87
C ILE A 305 26.11 47.39 30.30
N SER A 306 25.20 48.36 30.44
CA SER A 306 24.51 48.61 31.70
C SER A 306 23.30 47.68 31.80
N PHE A 307 23.45 46.58 32.55
CA PHE A 307 22.38 45.60 32.73
C PHE A 307 21.29 46.13 33.66
N GLU A 308 20.04 45.78 33.34
CA GLU A 308 18.89 46.10 34.17
C GLU A 308 18.87 45.20 35.40
N THR A 309 18.66 45.81 36.56
CA THR A 309 18.77 45.13 37.87
C THR A 309 17.55 45.32 38.75
N GLY A 310 16.51 46.04 38.30
CA GLY A 310 15.24 46.16 39.01
C GLY A 310 14.59 44.81 39.26
N ALA A 311 13.91 44.67 40.40
CA ALA A 311 13.20 43.45 40.76
C ALA A 311 12.20 43.04 39.67
N ASN A 312 12.13 41.75 39.36
CA ASN A 312 11.24 41.17 38.34
C ASN A 312 11.38 41.68 36.90
N THR A 313 12.35 42.55 36.61
CA THR A 313 12.59 43.04 35.25
C THR A 313 13.08 41.93 34.34
N THR A 314 12.66 41.97 33.08
CA THR A 314 13.12 41.05 32.04
C THR A 314 14.05 41.77 31.07
N SER A 315 15.04 41.05 30.58
CA SER A 315 16.03 41.51 29.63
C SER A 315 16.25 40.48 28.54
N ILE A 316 16.63 40.97 27.36
CA ILE A 316 16.84 40.16 26.16
C ILE A 316 18.22 40.51 25.59
N LEU A 317 19.01 39.47 25.31
CA LEU A 317 20.25 39.57 24.55
C LEU A 317 20.08 38.78 23.26
N SER A 318 19.96 39.48 22.12
CA SER A 318 20.05 38.82 20.83
C SER A 318 21.50 38.46 20.54
N TYR A 319 21.70 37.32 19.89
CA TYR A 319 23.03 36.84 19.55
C TYR A 319 23.10 36.25 18.13
N TYR A 320 24.30 36.28 17.56
CA TYR A 320 24.68 35.55 16.36
C TYR A 320 26.09 34.97 16.52
N ILE A 321 26.24 33.66 16.28
CA ILE A 321 27.53 32.97 16.37
C ILE A 321 28.27 33.15 15.04
N VAL A 322 29.24 34.07 15.03
CA VAL A 322 30.08 34.36 13.86
C VAL A 322 31.18 33.30 13.69
N SER A 323 31.74 32.83 14.81
CA SER A 323 32.78 31.79 14.85
C SER A 323 32.86 31.15 16.23
N SER A 324 33.75 30.18 16.43
CA SER A 324 34.01 29.60 17.75
C SER A 324 34.56 30.58 18.80
N ALA A 325 34.99 31.78 18.40
CA ALA A 325 35.58 32.80 19.28
C ALA A 325 34.79 34.11 19.32
N ILE A 326 33.76 34.26 18.47
CA ILE A 326 33.01 35.51 18.32
C ILE A 326 31.53 35.19 18.26
N VAL A 327 30.82 35.66 19.29
CA VAL A 327 29.36 35.74 19.35
C VAL A 327 29.01 37.23 19.37
N ALA A 328 28.45 37.74 18.28
CA ALA A 328 27.99 39.13 18.24
C ALA A 328 26.70 39.24 19.06
N VAL A 329 26.63 40.20 19.98
CA VAL A 329 25.46 40.36 20.87
C VAL A 329 24.91 41.78 20.86
N ASN A 330 23.61 41.91 21.07
CA ASN A 330 22.94 43.20 21.29
C ASN A 330 21.94 43.08 22.45
N TYR A 331 22.03 44.02 23.40
CA TYR A 331 21.24 44.00 24.62
C TYR A 331 20.03 44.93 24.54
N MET A 332 18.90 44.47 25.06
CA MET A 332 17.68 45.24 25.27
C MET A 332 17.13 44.90 26.66
N GLY A 333 16.96 45.92 27.51
CA GLY A 333 16.54 45.74 28.91
C GLY A 333 15.28 46.53 29.27
N ASP A 334 14.93 46.45 30.56
CA ASP A 334 13.84 47.23 31.18
C ASP A 334 12.42 46.88 30.68
N PHE A 335 12.19 45.59 30.43
CA PHE A 335 10.83 45.08 30.18
C PHE A 335 10.15 44.77 31.53
N SER A 336 8.95 45.31 31.74
CA SER A 336 8.11 45.12 32.94
C SER A 336 6.85 44.30 32.67
#